data_AF-A0A317GGR1-F1
#
_entry.id   AF-A0A317GGR1-F1
#
_cell.length_a   1.000
_cell.length_b   1.000
_cell.length_c   1.000
_cell.angle_alpha   90.00
_cell.angle_beta   90.00
_cell.angle_gamma   90.00
#
_symmetry.space_group_name_H-M   'P 1'
#
loop_
_entity.id
_entity.type
_entity.pdbx_description
1 polymer ?
#
loop_
_entity_poly.entity_id
_entity_poly.type
_entity_poly.pdbx_seq_one_letter_code
_entity_poly.pdbx_strand_id
1 'polypeptide(L)'
;LDDFGTEGGMNSSPVYDELQNRLFDIADARIVKDKDTGKRLKSTILTTNNSFEQLRGMYNEKILSRLIPHKAEQIVAFKNMEDVR
;
A
#
# COMPACT_ATOMS: atom_id res chain seq x y z
N LEU A 1 -4.03 6.28 0.92
CA LEU A 1 -4.77 5.23 0.20
C LEU A 1 -5.63 4.59 1.24
N ASP A 2 -6.93 4.84 1.17
CA ASP A 2 -7.86 4.34 2.16
C ASP A 2 -8.42 3.00 1.69
N ASP A 3 -8.72 2.08 2.62
CA ASP A 3 -9.29 0.76 2.34
C ASP A 3 -8.60 0.01 1.18
N PHE A 4 -7.27 0.06 1.14
CA PHE A 4 -6.49 -0.58 0.10
C PHE A 4 -6.71 -2.09 0.11
N GLY A 5 -7.06 -2.66 -1.04
CA GLY A 5 -7.38 -4.07 -1.18
C GLY A 5 -8.88 -4.36 -1.22
N THR A 6 -9.75 -3.37 -0.98
CA THR A 6 -11.20 -3.54 -1.23
C THR A 6 -11.52 -3.75 -2.71
N GLU A 7 -10.63 -3.35 -3.63
CA GLU A 7 -10.82 -3.50 -5.07
C GLU A 7 -10.85 -4.96 -5.53
N GLY A 8 -10.27 -5.89 -4.76
CA GLY A 8 -10.40 -7.33 -5.01
C GLY A 8 -11.70 -7.94 -4.48
N GLY A 9 -12.58 -7.15 -3.88
CA GLY A 9 -13.86 -7.58 -3.31
C GLY A 9 -13.71 -8.55 -2.14
N MET A 10 -14.81 -9.21 -1.77
CA MET A 10 -14.85 -10.13 -0.61
C MET A 10 -13.85 -11.28 -0.69
N ASN A 11 -13.49 -11.72 -1.89
CA ASN A 11 -12.62 -12.88 -2.10
C ASN A 11 -11.15 -12.53 -2.29
N SER A 12 -10.76 -11.25 -2.14
CA SER A 12 -9.38 -10.81 -2.42
C SER A 12 -8.92 -11.25 -3.83
N SER A 13 -9.79 -11.08 -4.81
CA SER A 13 -9.52 -11.42 -6.21
C SER A 13 -8.37 -10.57 -6.77
N PRO A 14 -7.64 -11.07 -7.78
CA PRO A 14 -6.65 -10.28 -8.50
C PRO A 14 -7.24 -8.96 -9.00
N VAL A 15 -6.54 -7.87 -8.70
CA VAL A 15 -6.94 -6.52 -9.12
C VAL A 15 -6.52 -6.32 -10.58
N TYR A 16 -7.32 -5.60 -11.37
CA TYR A 16 -7.01 -5.34 -12.77
C TYR A 16 -5.67 -4.63 -12.97
N ASP A 17 -4.87 -5.11 -13.93
CA ASP A 17 -3.52 -4.62 -14.21
C ASP A 17 -3.46 -3.11 -14.45
N GLU A 18 -4.48 -2.54 -15.10
CA GLU A 18 -4.52 -1.10 -15.36
C GLU A 18 -4.51 -0.28 -14.06
N LEU A 19 -5.29 -0.70 -13.06
CA LEU A 19 -5.32 -0.03 -11.75
C LEU A 19 -3.97 -0.18 -11.05
N GLN A 20 -3.38 -1.38 -11.08
CA GLN A 20 -2.06 -1.63 -10.50
C GLN A 20 -0.99 -0.73 -11.12
N ASN A 21 -1.00 -0.58 -12.45
CA ASN A 21 -0.05 0.28 -13.18
C ASN A 21 -0.24 1.76 -12.83
N ARG A 22 -1.49 2.25 -12.78
CA ARG A 22 -1.77 3.64 -12.36
C ARG A 22 -1.30 3.92 -10.94
N LEU A 23 -1.55 3.00 -10.01
CA LEU A 23 -1.08 3.11 -8.63
C LEU A 23 0.45 3.10 -8.56
N PHE A 24 1.12 2.31 -9.41
CA PHE A 24 2.57 2.27 -9.50
C PHE A 24 3.14 3.61 -9.94
N ASP A 25 2.63 4.20 -11.02
CA ASP A 25 3.11 5.48 -11.54
C ASP A 25 2.96 6.59 -10.50
N ILE A 26 1.81 6.63 -9.82
CA ILE A 26 1.56 7.60 -8.74
C ILE A 26 2.55 7.38 -7.60
N ALA A 27 2.75 6.13 -7.17
CA ALA A 27 3.64 5.83 -6.06
C ALA A 27 5.11 6.07 -6.39
N ASP A 28 5.54 5.85 -7.64
CA ASP A 28 6.87 6.17 -8.16
C ASP A 28 7.13 7.68 -8.13
N ALA A 29 6.22 8.46 -8.69
CA ALA A 29 6.33 9.93 -8.73
C ALA A 29 6.36 10.57 -7.33
N ARG A 30 5.92 9.84 -6.30
CA ARG A 30 5.98 10.26 -4.90
C ARG A 30 7.32 9.95 -4.21
N ILE A 31 8.22 9.17 -4.81
CA ILE A 31 9.58 8.96 -4.31
C ILE A 31 10.44 10.19 -4.63
N VAL A 32 10.12 11.30 -3.96
CA VAL A 32 10.88 12.55 -4.06
C VAL A 32 11.81 12.63 -2.86
N LYS A 33 13.11 12.85 -3.13
CA LYS A 33 14.13 13.07 -2.10
C LYS A 33 14.58 14.53 -2.12
N ASP A 34 14.86 15.04 -0.93
CA ASP A 34 15.57 16.29 -0.75
C ASP A 34 16.99 16.15 -1.29
N LYS A 35 17.46 17.13 -2.06
CA LYS A 35 18.76 17.03 -2.75
C LYS A 35 19.95 17.11 -1.80
N ASP A 36 19.79 17.86 -0.70
CA ASP A 36 20.89 18.15 0.22
C ASP A 36 20.96 17.13 1.36
N THR A 37 19.80 16.68 1.85
CA THR A 37 19.71 15.75 3.00
C THR A 37 19.42 14.30 2.59
N GLY A 38 19.01 14.06 1.34
CA GLY A 38 18.62 12.73 0.84
C GLY A 38 17.34 12.15 1.46
N LYS A 39 16.68 12.89 2.35
CA LYS A 39 15.46 12.46 3.05
C LYS A 39 14.28 12.46 2.08
N ARG A 40 13.32 11.53 2.28
CA ARG A 40 12.05 11.55 1.53
C ARG A 40 11.27 12.82 1.90
N LEU A 41 10.81 13.54 0.88
CA LEU A 41 9.97 14.73 1.01
C LEU A 41 8.48 14.40 1.13
N LYS A 42 8.07 13.22 0.65
CA LYS A 42 6.68 12.80 0.63
C LYS A 42 6.52 11.44 1.31
N SER A 43 5.41 11.31 2.02
CA SER A 43 4.97 10.07 2.65
C SER A 43 3.63 9.64 2.06
N THR A 44 3.40 8.33 1.99
CA THR A 44 2.10 7.76 1.61
C THR A 44 1.61 6.99 2.82
N ILE A 45 0.43 7.36 3.32
CA ILE A 45 -0.27 6.61 4.36
C ILE A 45 -1.26 5.69 3.65
N LEU A 46 -1.28 4.44 4.07
CA LEU A 46 -2.16 3.40 3.55
C LEU A 46 -2.86 2.70 4.72
N THR A 47 -4.17 2.50 4.59
CA THR A 47 -4.99 1.68 5.49
C THR A 47 -5.49 0.48 4.69
N THR A 48 -5.62 -0.66 5.35
CA THR A 48 -6.11 -1.90 4.74
C THR A 48 -6.62 -2.83 5.82
N ASN A 49 -7.65 -3.60 5.48
CA ASN A 49 -8.15 -4.70 6.30
C ASN A 49 -7.58 -6.05 5.84
N ASN A 50 -6.79 -6.08 4.76
CA ASN A 50 -6.19 -7.28 4.22
C ASN A 50 -4.86 -7.60 4.90
N SER A 51 -4.58 -8.89 5.05
CA SER A 51 -3.24 -9.35 5.40
C SER A 51 -2.28 -9.12 4.23
N PHE A 52 -0.98 -9.05 4.51
CA PHE A 52 0.02 -8.92 3.44
C PHE A 52 0.00 -10.11 2.48
N GLU A 53 -0.37 -11.31 2.95
CA GLU A 53 -0.51 -12.50 2.10
C GLU A 53 -1.69 -12.37 1.13
N GLN A 54 -2.83 -11.85 1.60
CA GLN A 54 -3.97 -11.55 0.73
C GLN A 54 -3.57 -10.52 -0.33
N LEU A 55 -2.88 -9.45 0.08
CA LEU A 55 -2.40 -8.43 -0.85
C LEU A 55 -1.44 -8.99 -1.91
N ARG A 56 -0.59 -9.98 -1.59
CA ARG A 56 0.26 -10.68 -2.58
C ARG A 56 -0.54 -11.50 -3.59
N GLY A 57 -1.70 -12.03 -3.21
CA GLY A 57 -2.61 -12.70 -4.14
C GLY A 57 -3.36 -11.74 -5.05
N MET A 58 -3.50 -10.48 -4.61
CA MET A 58 -4.29 -9.45 -5.29
C MET A 58 -3.49 -8.57 -6.25
N TYR A 59 -2.25 -8.24 -5.87
CA TYR A 59 -1.40 -7.28 -6.56
C TYR A 59 -0.04 -7.88 -6.90
N ASN A 60 0.57 -7.37 -7.96
CA ASN A 60 1.94 -7.72 -8.31
C ASN A 60 2.95 -7.23 -7.25
N GLU A 61 4.08 -7.91 -7.15
CA GLU A 61 5.10 -7.62 -6.14
C GLU A 61 5.71 -6.21 -6.30
N LYS A 62 5.79 -5.69 -7.54
CA LYS A 62 6.39 -4.37 -7.81
C LYS A 62 5.60 -3.24 -7.15
N ILE A 63 4.27 -3.25 -7.25
CA ILE A 63 3.43 -2.23 -6.62
C ILE A 63 3.43 -2.40 -5.09
N LEU A 64 3.38 -3.64 -4.58
CA LEU A 64 3.41 -3.89 -3.14
C LEU A 64 4.72 -3.39 -2.52
N SER A 65 5.87 -3.69 -3.13
CA SER A 65 7.17 -3.18 -2.67
C SER A 65 7.28 -1.65 -2.76
N ARG A 66 6.42 -1.00 -3.56
CA ARG A 66 6.42 0.44 -3.72
C ARG A 66 5.54 1.15 -2.69
N LEU A 67 4.41 0.55 -2.33
CA LEU A 67 3.43 1.10 -1.40
C LEU A 67 3.67 0.67 0.05
N ILE A 68 4.11 -0.56 0.26
CA ILE A 68 4.24 -1.18 1.58
C ILE A 68 5.73 -1.32 1.91
N PRO A 69 6.20 -0.73 3.03
CA PRO A 69 7.59 -0.89 3.45
C PRO A 69 7.87 -2.33 3.88
N HIS A 70 9.07 -2.82 3.59
CA HIS A 70 9.53 -4.16 3.99
C HIS A 70 9.83 -4.27 5.50
N LYS A 71 10.11 -3.14 6.15
CA LYS A 71 10.47 -3.07 7.56
C LYS A 71 9.23 -2.96 8.43
N ALA A 72 9.04 -3.91 9.34
CA ALA A 72 7.87 -3.96 10.21
C ALA A 72 7.75 -2.73 11.11
N GLU A 73 8.86 -2.09 11.48
CA GLU A 73 8.88 -0.87 12.30
C GLU A 73 8.27 0.34 11.58
N GLN A 74 8.11 0.25 10.26
CA GLN A 74 7.49 1.27 9.41
C GLN A 74 6.00 0.97 9.14
N ILE A 75 5.48 -0.10 9.75
CA ILE A 75 4.08 -0.52 9.64
C ILE A 75 3.43 -0.37 11.01
N VAL A 76 2.35 0.40 11.08
CA VAL A 76 1.54 0.53 12.30
C VAL A 76 0.34 -0.40 12.16
N ALA A 77 0.25 -1.39 13.05
CA ALA A 77 -0.88 -2.30 13.10
C ALA A 77 -1.88 -1.84 14.17
N PHE A 78 -3.07 -1.43 13.74
CA PHE A 78 -4.18 -1.13 14.63
C PHE A 78 -4.91 -2.44 14.98
N LYS A 79 -4.47 -3.10 16.05
CA LYS A 79 -5.03 -4.38 16.51
C LYS A 79 -6.08 -4.13 17.60
N ASN A 80 -7.09 -4.99 17.66
CA ASN A 80 -8.14 -4.98 18.70
C ASN A 80 -8.91 -3.65 18.77
N MET A 81 -9.09 -2.97 17.63
CA MET A 81 -10.01 -1.86 17.56
C MET A 81 -11.43 -2.44 17.58
N GLU A 82 -12.24 -2.01 18.54
CA GLU A 82 -13.67 -2.30 18.54
C GLU A 82 -14.35 -1.55 17.41
N ASP A 83 -15.41 -2.14 16.85
CA ASP A 83 -16.19 -1.48 15.80
C ASP A 83 -16.78 -0.18 16.35
N VAL A 84 -16.55 0.92 15.64
CA VAL A 84 -17.03 2.27 15.99
C VAL A 84 -18.18 2.71 15.09
N ARG A 85 -18.71 1.83 14.23
CA ARG A 85 -19.91 2.09 13.42
C ARG A 85 -21.20 1.76 14.16
#